data_AF-A0A418RGV6-F1
#
_entry.id   AF-A0A418RGV6-F1
#
_cell.length_a   1.000
_cell.length_b   1.000
_cell.length_c   1.000
_cell.angle_alpha   90.00
_cell.angle_beta   90.00
_cell.angle_gamma   90.00
#
_symmetry.space_group_name_H-M   'P 1'
#
loop_
_entity.id
_entity.type
_entity.pdbx_description
1 polymer ?
#
loop_
_entity_poly.entity_id
_entity_poly.type
_entity_poly.pdbx_seq_one_letter_code
_entity_poly.pdbx_strand_id
1 'polypeptide(L)'
;MSNKTKTPEQLIAFIKSSGKKNPSDDSIGGNSWSADDWVTQLTIKIPNWKEIVADPCNHALLTSVKPKDGAYRLDEVLVAAGGLELAKKWFYSYSYGSDRHYVTESWLITNTALWFQFDERIKHSLIDNCRRGLIGTMTIEIWLDLSQDMKNKFLTNLFEDVEIIPSKFMKELSRDLHFFHREDFAGYASKTLHLNEMISRISTFNYVCSPAIQMIRYIIEDAQDLVYLKRIDDTIEEYRKSWQTVNAQSRSGVSHLRSTYDPTPNERELIARLLSKTQRAGYSMVALPTIKQSYEIPPLFVSHPELEHPNTHQNIAQDPERRAPEYYNVEELLGCYQPEHETIILYERGISWLGVKGYDSDVLRSVVLIHELAHWTMHKLPKPNIADWSTVLYKSTESDLHEAWAQLLTYWIAEEVGCDFEATFEQLNRNQSQPYHLYKQFPIATYSTSKIMTSLEMLRALTMPATLNDWHEILK
;
A
#
# COMPACT_ATOMS: atom_id res chain seq x y z
N MET A 1 31.83 -36.54 -27.14
CA MET A 1 30.79 -36.15 -28.11
C MET A 1 31.20 -34.81 -28.70
N SER A 2 31.26 -34.67 -30.03
CA SER A 2 31.53 -33.38 -30.68
C SER A 2 30.34 -32.46 -30.42
N ASN A 3 30.55 -31.39 -29.65
CA ASN A 3 29.56 -30.31 -29.50
C ASN A 3 29.42 -29.63 -30.86
N LYS A 4 28.49 -30.13 -31.68
CA LYS A 4 28.14 -29.47 -32.95
C LYS A 4 27.63 -28.07 -32.63
N THR A 5 28.34 -27.07 -33.15
CA THR A 5 27.93 -25.66 -33.14
C THR A 5 26.49 -25.55 -33.65
N LYS A 6 25.61 -24.92 -32.86
CA LYS A 6 24.22 -24.76 -33.26
C LYS A 6 24.09 -23.60 -34.24
N THR A 7 23.09 -23.65 -35.10
CA THR A 7 22.81 -22.61 -36.11
C THR A 7 21.77 -21.59 -35.61
N PRO A 8 21.70 -20.39 -36.21
CA PRO A 8 20.66 -19.41 -35.89
C PRO A 8 19.24 -19.96 -36.00
N GLU A 9 18.97 -20.83 -36.98
CA GLU A 9 17.66 -21.47 -37.18
C GLU A 9 17.29 -22.38 -36.00
N GLN A 10 18.28 -23.05 -35.40
CA GLN A 10 18.07 -23.90 -34.23
C GLN A 10 17.76 -23.07 -32.99
N LEU A 11 18.41 -21.91 -32.82
CA LEU A 11 18.07 -20.95 -31.76
C LEU A 11 16.63 -20.44 -31.92
N ILE A 12 16.26 -20.04 -33.14
CA ILE A 12 14.92 -19.54 -33.46
C ILE A 12 13.86 -20.62 -33.25
N ALA A 13 14.12 -21.84 -33.73
CA ALA A 13 13.22 -22.97 -33.54
C ALA A 13 13.03 -23.27 -32.05
N PHE A 14 14.11 -23.22 -31.26
CA PHE A 14 14.04 -23.36 -29.81
C PHE A 14 13.14 -22.29 -29.19
N ILE A 15 13.42 -21.01 -29.43
CA ILE A 15 12.63 -19.88 -28.90
C ILE A 15 11.14 -20.03 -29.26
N LYS A 16 10.82 -20.36 -30.52
CA LYS A 16 9.45 -20.55 -30.99
C LYS A 16 8.76 -21.74 -30.32
N SER A 17 9.50 -22.77 -29.94
CA SER A 17 8.98 -23.97 -29.27
C SER A 17 8.85 -23.82 -27.75
N SER A 18 9.59 -22.87 -27.15
CA SER A 18 9.55 -22.57 -25.73
C SER A 18 8.29 -21.77 -25.38
N GLY A 19 7.47 -22.28 -24.46
CA GLY A 19 6.19 -21.66 -24.14
C GLY A 19 5.53 -22.08 -22.81
N LYS A 20 5.98 -23.14 -22.12
CA LYS A 20 5.47 -23.47 -20.78
C LYS A 20 6.57 -24.01 -19.87
N LYS A 21 6.66 -23.51 -18.63
CA LYS A 21 7.08 -24.36 -17.51
C LYS A 21 6.07 -25.50 -17.41
N ASN A 22 6.54 -26.69 -17.07
CA ASN A 22 5.66 -27.86 -16.96
C ASN A 22 4.45 -27.48 -16.08
N PRO A 23 3.19 -27.76 -16.47
CA PRO A 23 1.98 -27.30 -15.78
C PRO A 23 1.84 -27.77 -14.32
N SER A 24 2.78 -28.54 -13.79
CA SER A 24 2.75 -29.07 -12.42
C SER A 24 3.14 -28.05 -11.36
N ASP A 25 3.56 -26.84 -11.74
CA ASP A 25 3.81 -25.72 -10.81
C ASP A 25 2.58 -24.79 -10.79
N ASP A 26 1.53 -25.19 -10.08
CA ASP A 26 0.25 -24.46 -9.91
C ASP A 26 0.37 -23.20 -9.02
N SER A 27 1.54 -22.56 -8.96
CA SER A 27 1.66 -21.28 -8.27
C SER A 27 1.06 -20.16 -9.14
N ILE A 28 0.00 -19.57 -8.61
CA ILE A 28 -0.84 -18.54 -9.23
C ILE A 28 0.03 -17.31 -9.54
N GLY A 29 0.49 -17.18 -10.79
CA GLY A 29 1.18 -15.97 -11.25
C GLY A 29 2.21 -16.15 -12.37
N GLY A 30 1.76 -16.46 -13.58
CA GLY A 30 2.52 -16.23 -14.82
C GLY A 30 3.37 -17.41 -15.33
N ASN A 31 2.90 -18.06 -16.40
CA ASN A 31 3.60 -19.13 -17.13
C ASN A 31 4.85 -18.68 -17.93
N SER A 32 5.41 -17.50 -17.66
CA SER A 32 6.54 -16.94 -18.41
C SER A 32 7.87 -17.17 -17.70
N TRP A 33 8.91 -17.51 -18.48
CA TRP A 33 10.28 -17.61 -17.98
C TRP A 33 10.81 -16.24 -17.53
N SER A 34 11.57 -16.22 -16.43
CA SER A 34 12.38 -15.06 -16.05
C SER A 34 13.56 -14.87 -17.05
N ALA A 35 14.27 -13.75 -16.96
CA ALA A 35 15.51 -13.56 -17.72
C ALA A 35 16.54 -14.67 -17.42
N ASP A 36 16.68 -15.06 -16.15
CA ASP A 36 17.60 -16.13 -15.73
C ASP A 36 17.17 -17.51 -16.22
N ASP A 37 15.86 -17.78 -16.25
CA ASP A 37 15.30 -19.00 -16.85
C ASP A 37 15.67 -19.05 -18.35
N TRP A 38 15.49 -17.94 -19.08
CA TRP A 38 15.90 -17.85 -20.49
C TRP A 38 17.39 -18.10 -20.68
N VAL A 39 18.26 -17.42 -19.91
CA VAL A 39 19.72 -17.61 -19.98
C VAL A 39 20.09 -19.07 -19.72
N THR A 40 19.50 -19.69 -18.70
CA THR A 40 19.75 -21.09 -18.35
C THR A 40 19.35 -22.03 -19.48
N GLN A 41 18.12 -21.88 -19.98
CA GLN A 41 17.58 -22.76 -21.01
C GLN A 41 18.32 -22.60 -22.35
N LEU A 42 18.64 -21.36 -22.73
CA LEU A 42 19.46 -21.08 -23.92
C LEU A 42 20.85 -21.71 -23.79
N THR A 43 21.50 -21.57 -22.63
CA THR A 43 22.83 -22.14 -22.39
C THR A 43 22.83 -23.67 -22.45
N ILE A 44 21.80 -24.32 -21.91
CA ILE A 44 21.67 -25.78 -21.94
C ILE A 44 21.38 -26.29 -23.38
N LYS A 45 20.45 -25.65 -24.08
CA LYS A 45 19.92 -26.17 -25.35
C LYS A 45 20.72 -25.70 -26.57
N ILE A 46 21.28 -24.49 -26.49
CA ILE A 46 22.04 -23.81 -27.54
C ILE A 46 23.32 -23.22 -26.92
N PRO A 47 24.36 -24.02 -26.61
CA PRO A 47 25.52 -23.56 -25.84
C PRO A 47 26.25 -22.34 -26.43
N ASN A 48 26.19 -22.15 -27.75
CA ASN A 48 26.77 -21.02 -28.47
C ASN A 48 25.76 -19.90 -28.81
N TRP A 49 24.67 -19.77 -28.04
CA TRP A 49 23.62 -18.80 -28.35
C TRP A 49 24.12 -17.36 -28.28
N LYS A 50 25.06 -17.04 -27.37
CA LYS A 50 25.59 -15.68 -27.23
C LYS A 50 26.35 -15.26 -28.49
N GLU A 51 27.16 -16.14 -29.07
CA GLU A 51 27.89 -15.89 -30.32
C GLU A 51 26.92 -15.73 -31.49
N ILE A 52 25.86 -16.54 -31.55
CA ILE A 52 24.79 -16.40 -32.57
C ILE A 52 24.12 -15.03 -32.45
N VAL A 53 23.80 -14.60 -31.22
CA VAL A 53 23.07 -13.35 -30.96
C VAL A 53 23.95 -12.12 -31.14
N ALA A 54 25.25 -12.22 -30.84
CA ALA A 54 26.22 -11.15 -31.04
C ALA A 54 26.57 -10.91 -32.53
N ASP A 55 26.27 -11.85 -33.42
CA ASP A 55 26.53 -11.71 -34.86
C ASP A 55 25.43 -10.83 -35.54
N PRO A 56 25.80 -9.65 -36.08
CA PRO A 56 24.86 -8.72 -36.71
C PRO A 56 24.07 -9.31 -37.90
N CYS A 57 24.60 -10.35 -38.54
CA CYS A 57 23.95 -11.04 -39.65
C CYS A 57 22.66 -11.74 -39.19
N ASN A 58 22.58 -12.13 -37.92
CA ASN A 58 21.44 -12.84 -37.35
C ASN A 58 20.35 -11.90 -36.80
N HIS A 59 20.65 -10.61 -36.59
CA HIS A 59 19.72 -9.69 -35.93
C HIS A 59 18.37 -9.54 -36.64
N ALA A 60 18.35 -9.59 -37.98
CA ALA A 60 17.10 -9.52 -38.75
C ALA A 60 16.18 -10.73 -38.45
N LEU A 61 16.78 -11.91 -38.27
CA LEU A 61 16.03 -13.11 -37.89
C LEU A 61 15.57 -13.05 -36.43
N LEU A 62 16.45 -12.59 -35.54
CA LEU A 62 16.17 -12.50 -34.09
C LEU A 62 15.08 -11.49 -33.76
N THR A 63 15.07 -10.31 -34.39
CA THR A 63 14.01 -9.31 -34.18
C THR A 63 12.63 -9.79 -34.63
N SER A 64 12.57 -10.77 -35.54
CA SER A 64 11.32 -11.38 -35.99
C SER A 64 10.81 -12.53 -35.10
N VAL A 65 11.60 -13.02 -34.13
CA VAL A 65 11.25 -14.22 -33.38
C VAL A 65 10.13 -13.95 -32.36
N LYS A 66 9.13 -14.84 -32.31
CA LYS A 66 8.07 -14.86 -31.30
C LYS A 66 8.06 -16.19 -30.55
N PRO A 67 8.29 -16.21 -29.23
CA PRO A 67 7.96 -17.38 -28.43
C PRO A 67 6.45 -17.59 -28.39
N LYS A 68 6.04 -18.83 -28.20
CA LYS A 68 4.65 -19.29 -28.41
C LYS A 68 3.65 -18.66 -27.44
N ASP A 69 4.05 -18.43 -26.19
CA ASP A 69 3.15 -18.10 -25.08
C ASP A 69 3.56 -16.79 -24.36
N GLY A 70 4.14 -15.85 -25.10
CA GLY A 70 4.62 -14.56 -24.59
C GLY A 70 6.13 -14.52 -24.38
N ALA A 71 6.72 -13.35 -24.60
CA ALA A 71 8.16 -13.14 -24.67
C ALA A 71 8.72 -12.42 -23.45
N TYR A 72 8.09 -12.55 -22.29
CA TYR A 72 8.46 -11.78 -21.10
C TYR A 72 9.96 -11.96 -20.84
N ARG A 73 10.71 -10.85 -20.94
CA ARG A 73 12.17 -10.73 -20.72
C ARG A 73 13.12 -11.46 -21.67
N LEU A 74 12.62 -12.09 -22.74
CA LEU A 74 13.52 -12.71 -23.74
C LEU A 74 14.32 -11.64 -24.51
N ASP A 75 13.66 -10.55 -24.83
CA ASP A 75 14.24 -9.33 -25.39
C ASP A 75 15.40 -8.79 -24.54
N GLU A 76 15.23 -8.69 -23.22
CA GLU A 76 16.29 -8.27 -22.29
C GLU A 76 17.54 -9.15 -22.45
N VAL A 77 17.36 -10.48 -22.49
CA VAL A 77 18.44 -11.45 -22.61
C VAL A 77 19.14 -11.38 -23.98
N LEU A 78 18.36 -11.28 -25.05
CA LEU A 78 18.91 -11.21 -26.39
C LEU A 78 19.63 -9.88 -26.62
N VAL A 79 19.06 -8.76 -26.18
CA VAL A 79 19.72 -7.45 -26.29
C VAL A 79 20.97 -7.37 -25.43
N ALA A 80 20.98 -7.94 -24.22
CA ALA A 80 22.17 -8.01 -23.39
C ALA A 80 23.33 -8.77 -24.08
N ALA A 81 23.04 -9.77 -24.90
CA ALA A 81 24.03 -10.51 -25.68
C ALA A 81 24.39 -9.87 -27.02
N GLY A 82 23.41 -9.28 -27.72
CA GLY A 82 23.56 -8.69 -29.06
C GLY A 82 23.99 -7.22 -29.05
N GLY A 83 23.98 -6.58 -27.88
CA GLY A 83 24.41 -5.21 -27.68
C GLY A 83 23.55 -4.17 -28.40
N LEU A 84 24.16 -2.99 -28.60
CA LEU A 84 23.50 -1.80 -29.14
C LEU A 84 22.82 -2.02 -30.50
N GLU A 85 23.48 -2.72 -31.42
CA GLU A 85 22.98 -2.90 -32.79
C GLU A 85 21.73 -3.78 -32.83
N LEU A 86 21.63 -4.77 -31.95
CA LEU A 86 20.40 -5.54 -31.80
C LEU A 86 19.31 -4.71 -31.14
N ALA A 87 19.64 -3.94 -30.09
CA ALA A 87 18.72 -3.03 -29.42
C ALA A 87 18.07 -2.04 -30.40
N LYS A 88 18.87 -1.38 -31.23
CA LYS A 88 18.40 -0.44 -32.27
C LYS A 88 17.47 -1.10 -33.27
N LYS A 89 17.86 -2.25 -33.82
CA LYS A 89 17.03 -2.99 -34.79
C LYS A 89 15.71 -3.42 -34.17
N TRP A 90 15.74 -3.83 -32.91
CA TRP A 90 14.55 -4.22 -32.17
C TRP A 90 13.62 -3.02 -31.97
N PHE A 91 14.17 -1.88 -31.51
CA PHE A 91 13.45 -0.62 -31.32
C PHE A 91 12.75 -0.14 -32.60
N TYR A 92 13.45 -0.18 -33.74
CA TYR A 92 12.91 0.25 -35.03
C TYR A 92 12.04 -0.79 -35.74
N SER A 93 11.90 -2.02 -35.21
CA SER A 93 11.07 -3.07 -35.81
C SER A 93 9.58 -2.82 -35.56
N TYR A 94 9.03 -1.80 -36.23
CA TYR A 94 7.67 -1.24 -36.15
C TYR A 94 6.50 -2.23 -36.41
N SER A 95 6.78 -3.52 -36.59
CA SER A 95 5.83 -4.53 -37.09
C SER A 95 5.05 -5.31 -36.04
N TYR A 96 5.04 -4.88 -34.77
CA TYR A 96 4.45 -5.68 -33.69
C TYR A 96 3.43 -4.91 -32.84
N GLY A 97 2.26 -5.53 -32.67
CA GLY A 97 1.14 -5.02 -31.88
C GLY A 97 1.47 -4.79 -30.41
N SER A 98 0.52 -4.15 -29.73
CA SER A 98 0.53 -3.56 -28.36
C SER A 98 1.31 -4.28 -27.26
N ASP A 99 1.54 -5.59 -27.36
CA ASP A 99 1.94 -6.41 -26.20
C ASP A 99 3.45 -6.49 -25.97
N ARG A 100 4.29 -6.05 -26.93
CA ARG A 100 5.75 -5.94 -26.74
C ARG A 100 6.23 -4.56 -26.27
N HIS A 101 5.41 -3.53 -26.43
CA HIS A 101 5.85 -2.14 -26.26
C HIS A 101 6.37 -1.86 -24.84
N TYR A 102 5.69 -2.42 -23.82
CA TYR A 102 5.94 -2.06 -22.43
C TYR A 102 7.18 -2.69 -21.79
N VAL A 103 7.57 -3.90 -22.22
CA VAL A 103 8.66 -4.66 -21.58
C VAL A 103 10.03 -4.21 -22.11
N THR A 104 10.13 -3.94 -23.43
CA THR A 104 11.37 -3.43 -24.03
C THR A 104 11.71 -2.02 -23.55
N GLU A 105 10.74 -1.12 -23.39
CA GLU A 105 11.03 0.30 -23.14
C GLU A 105 11.55 0.55 -21.72
N SER A 106 10.94 -0.07 -20.71
CA SER A 106 11.37 0.08 -19.32
C SER A 106 12.78 -0.48 -19.09
N TRP A 107 13.09 -1.67 -19.62
CA TRP A 107 14.40 -2.27 -19.45
C TRP A 107 15.52 -1.54 -20.21
N LEU A 108 15.28 -1.13 -21.47
CA LEU A 108 16.28 -0.43 -22.27
C LEU A 108 16.75 0.87 -21.59
N ILE A 109 15.88 1.48 -20.78
CA ILE A 109 16.19 2.69 -20.02
C ILE A 109 16.92 2.33 -18.72
N THR A 110 16.58 1.24 -18.02
CA THR A 110 17.36 0.79 -16.83
C THR A 110 18.79 0.38 -17.16
N ASN A 111 19.07 -0.04 -18.40
CA ASN A 111 20.40 -0.43 -18.81
C ASN A 111 21.22 0.82 -19.16
N THR A 112 21.77 1.48 -18.13
CA THR A 112 22.57 2.72 -18.28
C THR A 112 23.68 2.57 -19.31
N ALA A 113 24.31 1.39 -19.41
CA ALA A 113 25.34 1.12 -20.41
C ALA A 113 24.82 1.20 -21.86
N LEU A 114 23.59 0.75 -22.13
CA LEU A 114 22.94 0.89 -23.44
C LEU A 114 22.38 2.31 -23.64
N TRP A 115 21.82 2.92 -22.60
CA TRP A 115 21.26 4.26 -22.64
C TRP A 115 22.25 5.29 -23.21
N PHE A 116 23.48 5.31 -22.69
CA PHE A 116 24.53 6.23 -23.15
C PHE A 116 25.03 5.97 -24.57
N GLN A 117 24.69 4.82 -25.15
CA GLN A 117 25.03 4.46 -26.51
C GLN A 117 23.90 4.74 -27.51
N PHE A 118 22.69 5.07 -27.04
CA PHE A 118 21.60 5.47 -27.91
C PHE A 118 21.82 6.86 -28.48
N ASP A 119 21.40 7.04 -29.72
CA ASP A 119 21.30 8.38 -30.30
C ASP A 119 20.10 9.14 -29.72
N GLU A 120 20.11 10.46 -29.86
CA GLU A 120 19.05 11.33 -29.34
C GLU A 120 17.65 10.95 -29.85
N ARG A 121 17.55 10.41 -31.07
CA ARG A 121 16.25 10.03 -31.65
C ARG A 121 15.64 8.86 -30.89
N ILE A 122 16.43 7.85 -30.55
CA ILE A 122 15.97 6.70 -29.75
C ILE A 122 15.62 7.15 -28.34
N LYS A 123 16.47 7.96 -27.69
CA LYS A 123 16.20 8.51 -26.36
C LYS A 123 14.89 9.31 -26.35
N HIS A 124 14.67 10.18 -27.32
CA HIS A 124 13.42 10.94 -27.45
C HIS A 124 12.23 10.00 -27.58
N SER A 125 12.29 9.01 -28.48
CA SER A 125 11.17 8.10 -28.67
C SER A 125 10.92 7.21 -27.45
N LEU A 126 11.96 6.86 -26.68
CA LEU A 126 11.84 6.19 -25.39
C LEU A 126 11.14 7.07 -24.35
N ILE A 127 11.50 8.35 -24.26
CA ILE A 127 10.85 9.35 -23.38
C ILE A 127 9.40 9.62 -23.81
N ASP A 128 9.12 9.63 -25.11
CA ASP A 128 7.79 9.87 -25.68
C ASP A 128 6.82 8.73 -25.34
N ASN A 129 7.33 7.50 -25.33
CA ASN A 129 6.55 6.32 -25.01
C ASN A 129 6.55 5.98 -23.50
N CYS A 130 7.26 6.76 -22.67
CA CYS A 130 7.28 6.61 -21.22
C CYS A 130 5.86 6.68 -20.63
N ARG A 131 5.23 5.53 -20.43
CA ARG A 131 4.08 5.37 -19.53
C ARG A 131 4.54 4.76 -18.20
N ARG A 132 3.70 4.89 -17.15
CA ARG A 132 3.85 4.48 -15.73
C ARG A 132 4.99 3.55 -15.30
N GLY A 133 5.33 2.51 -16.08
CA GLY A 133 6.43 1.58 -15.77
C GLY A 133 7.81 2.22 -15.74
N LEU A 134 7.99 3.38 -16.38
CA LEU A 134 9.30 4.02 -16.54
C LEU A 134 9.78 4.88 -15.35
N ILE A 135 8.86 5.22 -14.46
CA ILE A 135 9.16 6.11 -13.34
C ILE A 135 10.01 5.40 -12.30
N GLY A 136 9.77 4.09 -12.11
CA GLY A 136 10.58 3.24 -11.23
C GLY A 136 11.98 2.95 -11.78
N THR A 137 12.30 3.35 -13.01
CA THR A 137 13.54 3.00 -13.70
C THR A 137 14.46 4.18 -13.99
N MET A 138 14.04 5.41 -13.68
CA MET A 138 14.87 6.59 -13.83
C MET A 138 16.02 6.56 -12.80
N THR A 139 17.25 6.80 -13.24
CA THR A 139 18.41 7.00 -12.37
C THR A 139 18.93 8.44 -12.49
N ILE A 140 19.84 8.84 -11.59
CA ILE A 140 20.47 10.17 -11.60
C ILE A 140 21.29 10.35 -12.88
N GLU A 141 22.02 9.33 -13.31
CA GLU A 141 22.86 9.38 -14.50
C GLU A 141 22.03 9.56 -15.77
N ILE A 142 20.91 8.84 -15.87
CA ILE A 142 19.96 8.99 -16.98
C ILE A 142 19.37 10.40 -16.95
N TRP A 143 18.92 10.87 -15.77
CA TRP A 143 18.38 12.22 -15.63
C TRP A 143 19.37 13.30 -16.09
N LEU A 144 20.63 13.20 -15.69
CA LEU A 144 21.67 14.15 -16.08
C LEU A 144 21.99 14.13 -17.58
N ASP A 145 21.81 12.98 -18.24
CA ASP A 145 22.00 12.81 -19.69
C ASP A 145 20.84 13.34 -20.53
N LEU A 146 19.64 13.48 -19.94
CA LEU A 146 18.47 14.00 -20.67
C LEU A 146 18.69 15.45 -21.12
N SER A 147 18.38 15.71 -22.38
CA SER A 147 18.28 17.07 -22.90
C SER A 147 17.16 17.84 -22.16
N GLN A 148 17.22 19.17 -22.18
CA GLN A 148 16.18 19.99 -21.55
C GLN A 148 14.77 19.68 -22.11
N ASP A 149 14.67 19.45 -23.43
CA ASP A 149 13.40 19.09 -24.06
C ASP A 149 12.87 17.74 -23.55
N MET A 150 13.75 16.74 -23.41
CA MET A 150 13.38 15.44 -22.85
C MET A 150 12.94 15.54 -21.39
N LYS A 151 13.64 16.32 -20.55
CA LYS A 151 13.23 16.54 -19.14
C LYS A 151 11.86 17.20 -19.05
N ASN A 152 11.62 18.23 -19.87
CA ASN A 152 10.33 18.90 -19.94
C ASN A 152 9.21 17.94 -20.33
N LYS A 153 9.44 17.14 -21.36
CA LYS A 153 8.48 16.17 -21.87
C LYS A 153 8.23 15.05 -20.87
N PHE A 154 9.30 14.54 -20.25
CA PHE A 154 9.21 13.54 -19.19
C PHE A 154 8.38 14.04 -18.01
N LEU A 155 8.62 15.26 -17.50
CA LEU A 155 7.81 15.82 -16.42
C LEU A 155 6.36 16.05 -16.85
N THR A 156 6.13 16.53 -18.08
CA THR A 156 4.78 16.70 -18.61
C THR A 156 4.04 15.37 -18.63
N ASN A 157 4.64 14.33 -19.23
CA ASN A 157 4.11 12.97 -19.25
C ASN A 157 3.93 12.43 -17.83
N LEU A 158 4.86 12.70 -16.90
CA LEU A 158 4.75 12.26 -15.50
C LEU A 158 3.49 12.80 -14.85
N PHE A 159 3.18 14.09 -15.00
CA PHE A 159 1.97 14.68 -14.42
C PHE A 159 0.69 14.35 -15.22
N GLU A 160 0.80 14.02 -16.52
CA GLU A 160 -0.33 13.59 -17.35
C GLU A 160 -0.71 12.11 -17.15
N ASP A 161 0.29 11.22 -17.04
CA ASP A 161 0.14 9.76 -16.98
C ASP A 161 0.13 9.19 -15.57
N VAL A 162 0.87 9.81 -14.63
CA VAL A 162 0.67 9.53 -13.22
C VAL A 162 -0.61 10.23 -12.85
N GLU A 163 -1.69 9.50 -13.10
CA GLU A 163 -3.00 9.75 -12.54
C GLU A 163 -2.82 10.16 -11.10
N ILE A 164 -2.91 11.46 -10.83
CA ILE A 164 -3.23 11.98 -9.52
C ILE A 164 -4.44 11.14 -9.11
N ILE A 165 -4.37 10.38 -8.01
CA ILE A 165 -5.41 9.40 -7.64
C ILE A 165 -6.83 9.99 -7.78
N PRO A 166 -7.05 11.29 -7.44
CA PRO A 166 -8.27 12.01 -7.80
C PRO A 166 -8.59 12.26 -9.30
N SER A 167 -7.62 12.48 -10.19
CA SER A 167 -7.78 12.78 -11.63
C SER A 167 -8.32 11.61 -12.46
N LYS A 168 -7.84 10.38 -12.26
CA LYS A 168 -8.42 9.19 -12.90
C LYS A 168 -9.88 9.05 -12.51
N PHE A 169 -10.12 9.12 -11.21
CA PHE A 169 -11.43 9.05 -10.63
C PHE A 169 -12.34 10.14 -11.19
N MET A 170 -11.85 11.38 -11.36
CA MET A 170 -12.61 12.48 -11.97
C MET A 170 -12.84 12.28 -13.48
N LYS A 171 -11.89 11.71 -14.23
CA LYS A 171 -12.08 11.38 -15.66
C LYS A 171 -13.06 10.22 -15.85
N GLU A 172 -12.99 9.20 -15.01
CA GLU A 172 -13.94 8.08 -14.96
C GLU A 172 -15.33 8.58 -14.55
N LEU A 173 -15.43 9.39 -13.49
CA LEU A 173 -16.65 10.05 -13.05
C LEU A 173 -17.23 10.97 -14.13
N SER A 174 -16.41 11.76 -14.83
CA SER A 174 -16.85 12.63 -15.93
C SER A 174 -17.36 11.83 -17.13
N ARG A 175 -16.70 10.72 -17.45
CA ARG A 175 -17.14 9.79 -18.50
C ARG A 175 -18.46 9.14 -18.13
N ASP A 176 -18.62 8.71 -16.88
CA ASP A 176 -19.84 8.12 -16.37
C ASP A 176 -20.97 9.17 -16.32
N LEU A 177 -20.68 10.41 -15.91
CA LEU A 177 -21.56 11.59 -15.99
C LEU A 177 -22.03 11.92 -17.42
N HIS A 178 -21.16 11.80 -18.42
CA HIS A 178 -21.56 11.94 -19.82
C HIS A 178 -22.41 10.77 -20.33
N PHE A 179 -22.21 9.56 -19.78
CA PHE A 179 -23.07 8.41 -20.03
C PHE A 179 -24.47 8.61 -19.40
N PHE A 180 -24.54 9.22 -18.21
CA PHE A 180 -25.78 9.51 -17.48
C PHE A 180 -26.72 10.52 -18.16
N HIS A 181 -26.22 11.36 -19.06
CA HIS A 181 -27.05 12.29 -19.83
C HIS A 181 -27.89 11.62 -20.94
N ARG A 182 -27.70 10.32 -21.21
CA ARG A 182 -28.36 9.60 -22.31
C ARG A 182 -29.43 8.58 -21.93
N GLU A 183 -29.65 8.27 -20.65
CA GLU A 183 -30.64 7.24 -20.23
C GLU A 183 -31.71 7.76 -19.26
N ASP A 184 -32.90 7.14 -19.32
CA ASP A 184 -34.16 7.56 -18.70
C ASP A 184 -34.15 7.70 -17.16
N PHE A 185 -34.90 8.71 -16.70
CA PHE A 185 -34.88 9.37 -15.39
C PHE A 185 -35.21 8.51 -14.14
N ALA A 186 -35.64 7.25 -14.26
CA ALA A 186 -36.14 6.48 -13.12
C ALA A 186 -35.03 5.84 -12.25
N GLY A 187 -33.84 5.59 -12.81
CA GLY A 187 -32.65 5.11 -12.07
C GLY A 187 -31.85 6.21 -11.35
N TYR A 188 -32.30 7.47 -11.46
CA TYR A 188 -31.49 8.65 -11.21
C TYR A 188 -31.27 8.93 -9.71
N ALA A 189 -32.24 8.65 -8.83
CA ALA A 189 -32.18 9.03 -7.41
C ALA A 189 -31.20 8.17 -6.58
N SER A 190 -31.16 6.85 -6.81
CA SER A 190 -30.20 5.95 -6.15
C SER A 190 -28.77 6.19 -6.64
N LYS A 191 -28.59 6.51 -7.92
CA LYS A 191 -27.27 6.74 -8.52
C LYS A 191 -26.72 8.15 -8.26
N THR A 192 -27.57 9.19 -8.15
CA THR A 192 -27.13 10.53 -7.69
C THR A 192 -26.71 10.53 -6.24
N LEU A 193 -27.30 9.68 -5.38
CA LEU A 193 -26.83 9.49 -4.01
C LEU A 193 -25.40 8.93 -4.01
N HIS A 194 -25.14 7.92 -4.84
CA HIS A 194 -23.82 7.29 -4.96
C HIS A 194 -22.79 8.23 -5.60
N LEU A 195 -23.20 9.04 -6.58
CA LEU A 195 -22.38 10.06 -7.21
C LEU A 195 -22.03 11.20 -6.25
N ASN A 196 -22.99 11.67 -5.44
CA ASN A 196 -22.73 12.68 -4.40
C ASN A 196 -21.83 12.13 -3.29
N GLU A 197 -21.99 10.85 -2.93
CA GLU A 197 -21.11 10.16 -1.99
C GLU A 197 -19.68 10.03 -2.57
N MET A 198 -19.55 9.66 -3.84
CA MET A 198 -18.28 9.60 -4.58
C MET A 198 -17.62 10.99 -4.71
N ILE A 199 -18.36 12.03 -5.08
CA ILE A 199 -17.90 13.42 -5.17
C ILE A 199 -17.47 13.95 -3.80
N SER A 200 -18.19 13.60 -2.74
CA SER A 200 -17.83 13.98 -1.37
C SER A 200 -16.51 13.36 -0.92
N ARG A 201 -16.21 12.11 -1.35
CA ARG A 201 -14.92 11.43 -1.11
C ARG A 201 -13.75 12.06 -1.88
N ILE A 202 -14.00 12.80 -2.96
CA ILE A 202 -12.95 13.51 -3.72
C ILE A 202 -12.54 14.82 -3.05
N SER A 203 -13.53 15.54 -2.48
CA SER A 203 -13.39 16.91 -1.95
C SER A 203 -12.56 17.04 -0.67
N THR A 204 -11.98 15.93 -0.22
CA THR A 204 -11.42 15.76 1.11
C THR A 204 -9.91 15.56 1.13
N PHE A 205 -9.33 15.17 0.01
CA PHE A 205 -7.90 14.95 -0.06
C PHE A 205 -7.17 16.29 -0.21
N ASN A 206 -6.27 16.60 0.73
CA ASN A 206 -5.15 17.49 0.40
C ASN A 206 -4.35 16.79 -0.70
N TYR A 207 -3.84 17.55 -1.69
CA TYR A 207 -3.02 16.97 -2.75
C TYR A 207 -1.84 16.19 -2.14
N VAL A 208 -1.85 14.87 -2.32
CA VAL A 208 -0.75 13.97 -1.99
C VAL A 208 -0.05 13.63 -3.29
N CYS A 209 1.24 13.95 -3.38
CA CYS A 209 2.06 13.55 -4.52
C CYS A 209 2.08 12.03 -4.62
N SER A 210 1.96 11.49 -5.84
CA SER A 210 2.16 10.07 -6.06
C SER A 210 3.60 9.65 -5.69
N PRO A 211 3.82 8.39 -5.29
CA PRO A 211 5.17 7.87 -5.05
C PRO A 211 6.12 8.09 -6.23
N ALA A 212 5.59 7.99 -7.45
CA ALA A 212 6.28 8.28 -8.70
C ALA A 212 6.80 9.73 -8.79
N ILE A 213 5.95 10.72 -8.50
CA ILE A 213 6.33 12.15 -8.52
C ILE A 213 7.38 12.42 -7.44
N GLN A 214 7.24 11.82 -6.26
CA GLN A 214 8.21 11.97 -5.18
C GLN A 214 9.57 11.34 -5.52
N MET A 215 9.58 10.15 -6.13
CA MET A 215 10.81 9.49 -6.58
C MET A 215 11.55 10.34 -7.60
N ILE A 216 10.86 10.91 -8.59
CA ILE A 216 11.48 11.81 -9.56
C ILE A 216 11.98 13.09 -8.90
N ARG A 217 11.20 13.70 -8.00
CA ARG A 217 11.66 14.86 -7.23
C ARG A 217 12.97 14.57 -6.50
N TYR A 218 13.07 13.41 -5.87
CA TYR A 218 14.29 12.97 -5.18
C TYR A 218 15.47 12.81 -6.15
N ILE A 219 15.28 12.17 -7.30
CA ILE A 219 16.33 12.04 -8.33
C ILE A 219 16.82 13.41 -8.80
N ILE A 220 15.91 14.36 -9.02
CA ILE A 220 16.23 15.74 -9.43
C ILE A 220 17.02 16.48 -8.34
N GLU A 221 16.61 16.30 -7.08
CA GLU A 221 17.26 16.88 -5.91
C GLU A 221 18.69 16.33 -5.72
N ASP A 222 18.87 15.01 -5.81
CA ASP A 222 20.17 14.36 -5.67
C ASP A 222 21.10 14.65 -6.86
N ALA A 223 20.53 14.80 -8.07
CA ALA A 223 21.23 15.30 -9.24
C ALA A 223 21.64 16.78 -9.15
N GLN A 224 21.23 17.48 -8.08
CA GLN A 224 21.42 18.93 -7.88
C GLN A 224 20.88 19.78 -9.04
N ASP A 225 19.83 19.32 -9.71
CA ASP A 225 19.21 20.01 -10.84
C ASP A 225 18.16 21.02 -10.37
N LEU A 226 18.66 22.13 -9.78
CA LEU A 226 17.85 23.13 -9.10
C LEU A 226 16.75 23.75 -9.99
N VAL A 227 16.99 23.84 -11.30
CA VAL A 227 16.02 24.38 -12.27
C VAL A 227 14.79 23.48 -12.34
N TYR A 228 15.00 22.18 -12.45
CA TYR A 228 13.90 21.21 -12.52
C TYR A 228 13.32 20.87 -11.16
N LEU A 229 14.10 21.00 -10.07
CA LEU A 229 13.60 20.86 -8.70
C LEU A 229 12.56 21.94 -8.41
N LYS A 230 12.90 23.19 -8.73
CA LYS A 230 11.94 24.30 -8.63
C LYS A 230 10.71 24.04 -9.49
N ARG A 231 10.88 23.55 -10.72
CA ARG A 231 9.76 23.27 -11.63
C ARG A 231 8.81 22.18 -11.09
N ILE A 232 9.34 21.07 -10.58
CA ILE A 232 8.50 20.00 -10.04
C ILE A 232 7.78 20.48 -8.77
N ASP A 233 8.44 21.26 -7.93
CA ASP A 233 7.85 21.86 -6.72
C ASP A 233 6.76 22.89 -7.06
N ASP A 234 7.00 23.75 -8.04
CA ASP A 234 6.01 24.72 -8.55
C ASP A 234 4.78 23.99 -9.11
N THR A 235 4.98 22.90 -9.85
CA THR A 235 3.89 22.08 -10.42
C THR A 235 3.09 21.40 -9.30
N ILE A 236 3.77 20.80 -8.32
CA ILE A 236 3.16 20.21 -7.12
C ILE A 236 2.29 21.23 -6.38
N GLU A 237 2.80 22.46 -6.21
CA GLU A 237 2.09 23.53 -5.53
C GLU A 237 0.91 24.06 -6.35
N GLU A 238 1.02 24.16 -7.67
CA GLU A 238 -0.09 24.50 -8.57
C GLU A 238 -1.23 23.48 -8.45
N TYR A 239 -0.92 22.19 -8.47
CA TYR A 239 -1.90 21.13 -8.24
C TYR A 239 -2.52 21.24 -6.84
N ARG A 240 -1.70 21.49 -5.81
CA ARG A 240 -2.19 21.67 -4.43
C ARG A 240 -3.15 22.85 -4.31
N LYS A 241 -2.83 24.01 -4.90
CA LYS A 241 -3.70 25.20 -4.93
C LYS A 241 -4.98 24.96 -5.71
N SER A 242 -4.89 24.29 -6.84
CA SER A 242 -6.05 23.91 -7.66
C SER A 242 -7.00 23.03 -6.84
N TRP A 243 -6.46 22.04 -6.13
CA TRP A 243 -7.22 21.19 -5.20
C TRP A 243 -7.82 21.96 -4.03
N GLN A 244 -7.06 22.85 -3.40
CA GLN A 244 -7.58 23.69 -2.32
C GLN A 244 -8.71 24.59 -2.78
N THR A 245 -8.69 25.08 -4.03
CA THR A 245 -9.76 25.90 -4.60
C THR A 245 -11.04 25.09 -4.80
N VAL A 246 -10.91 23.85 -5.30
CA VAL A 246 -12.03 22.90 -5.43
C VAL A 246 -12.60 22.51 -4.06
N ASN A 247 -11.73 22.26 -3.07
CA ASN A 247 -12.15 21.90 -1.71
C ASN A 247 -12.74 23.09 -0.94
N ALA A 248 -12.21 24.32 -1.13
CA ALA A 248 -12.73 25.53 -0.51
C ALA A 248 -14.17 25.84 -0.96
N GLN A 249 -14.53 25.49 -2.19
CA GLN A 249 -15.91 25.56 -2.68
C GLN A 249 -16.81 24.45 -2.10
N SER A 250 -16.23 23.37 -1.57
CA SER A 250 -16.92 22.21 -0.97
C SER A 250 -16.96 22.24 0.57
N ARG A 251 -16.25 23.19 1.20
CA ARG A 251 -15.95 23.24 2.65
C ARG A 251 -17.07 23.71 3.57
N SER A 252 -18.32 23.74 3.14
CA SER A 252 -19.46 23.78 4.07
C SER A 252 -19.74 22.41 4.74
N GLY A 253 -18.99 21.34 4.41
CA GLY A 253 -19.06 20.04 5.07
C GLY A 253 -17.70 19.37 5.25
N VAL A 254 -16.97 19.66 6.33
CA VAL A 254 -15.67 19.00 6.65
C VAL A 254 -15.85 17.58 7.23
N SER A 255 -17.04 16.98 7.11
CA SER A 255 -17.34 15.64 7.64
C SER A 255 -16.85 14.47 6.75
N HIS A 256 -16.23 14.73 5.59
CA HIS A 256 -16.15 13.73 4.52
C HIS A 256 -14.87 12.85 4.49
N LEU A 257 -13.86 13.10 5.34
CA LEU A 257 -12.67 12.23 5.42
C LEU A 257 -12.89 10.92 6.19
N ARG A 258 -14.04 10.82 6.84
CA ARG A 258 -14.44 9.69 7.66
C ARG A 258 -15.75 9.16 7.10
N SER A 259 -15.72 7.95 6.57
CA SER A 259 -16.94 7.25 6.16
C SER A 259 -17.42 6.38 7.30
N THR A 260 -18.74 6.25 7.47
CA THR A 260 -19.29 5.24 8.38
C THR A 260 -18.82 3.87 7.90
N TYR A 261 -18.24 3.09 8.79
CA TYR A 261 -17.76 1.76 8.50
C TYR A 261 -18.80 0.74 8.95
N ASP A 262 -19.26 -0.11 8.03
CA ASP A 262 -20.08 -1.28 8.37
C ASP A 262 -19.15 -2.49 8.53
N PRO A 263 -19.02 -3.07 9.74
CA PRO A 263 -18.19 -4.23 9.95
C PRO A 263 -18.56 -5.40 9.03
N THR A 264 -17.56 -6.07 8.48
CA THR A 264 -17.73 -7.26 7.64
C THR A 264 -18.43 -8.39 8.41
N PRO A 265 -18.99 -9.42 7.74
CA PRO A 265 -19.57 -10.58 8.43
C PRO A 265 -18.61 -11.23 9.45
N ASN A 266 -17.32 -11.32 9.14
CA ASN A 266 -16.31 -11.88 10.04
C ASN A 266 -16.08 -10.95 11.25
N GLU A 267 -15.93 -9.64 11.02
CA GLU A 267 -15.81 -8.68 12.12
C GLU A 267 -17.06 -8.68 13.01
N ARG A 268 -18.27 -8.77 12.45
CA ARG A 268 -19.51 -8.87 13.24
C ARG A 268 -19.55 -10.10 14.15
N GLU A 269 -19.03 -11.24 13.68
CA GLU A 269 -18.89 -12.45 14.50
C GLU A 269 -17.89 -12.24 15.65
N LEU A 270 -16.74 -11.60 15.37
CA LEU A 270 -15.75 -11.26 16.40
C LEU A 270 -16.33 -10.30 17.45
N ILE A 271 -17.09 -9.30 17.02
CA ILE A 271 -17.80 -8.37 17.90
C ILE A 271 -18.81 -9.12 18.77
N ALA A 272 -19.60 -10.03 18.17
CA ALA A 272 -20.56 -10.83 18.90
C ALA A 272 -19.89 -11.70 19.97
N ARG A 273 -18.72 -12.27 19.68
CA ARG A 273 -17.92 -13.02 20.67
C ARG A 273 -17.46 -12.15 21.82
N LEU A 274 -16.89 -10.96 21.54
CA LEU A 274 -16.50 -9.99 22.56
C LEU A 274 -17.67 -9.61 23.46
N LEU A 275 -18.80 -9.21 22.87
CA LEU A 275 -19.99 -8.82 23.62
C LEU A 275 -20.63 -9.99 24.38
N SER A 276 -20.54 -11.23 23.87
CA SER A 276 -21.06 -12.40 24.58
C SER A 276 -20.28 -12.67 25.87
N LYS A 277 -18.96 -12.41 25.88
CA LYS A 277 -18.12 -12.56 27.09
C LYS A 277 -18.51 -11.53 28.15
N THR A 278 -18.75 -10.27 27.75
CA THR A 278 -19.16 -9.20 28.67
C THR A 278 -20.59 -9.42 29.17
N GLN A 279 -21.50 -9.90 28.31
CA GLN A 279 -22.87 -10.22 28.67
C GLN A 279 -22.94 -11.33 29.74
N ARG A 280 -22.10 -12.37 29.65
CA ARG A 280 -22.00 -13.41 30.69
C ARG A 280 -21.58 -12.86 32.05
N ALA A 281 -20.91 -11.70 32.08
CA ALA A 281 -20.57 -10.98 33.30
C ALA A 281 -21.65 -9.97 33.74
N GLY A 282 -22.83 -9.98 33.11
CA GLY A 282 -23.98 -9.16 33.48
C GLY A 282 -24.03 -7.78 32.81
N TYR A 283 -23.19 -7.52 31.81
CA TYR A 283 -23.28 -6.30 31.00
C TYR A 283 -24.44 -6.39 30.01
N SER A 284 -25.03 -5.24 29.68
CA SER A 284 -26.18 -5.16 28.77
C SER A 284 -25.74 -5.00 27.33
N MET A 285 -26.48 -5.62 26.41
CA MET A 285 -26.30 -5.41 24.97
C MET A 285 -26.87 -4.05 24.59
N VAL A 286 -26.05 -3.19 24.00
CA VAL A 286 -26.44 -1.87 23.50
C VAL A 286 -25.95 -1.68 22.07
N ALA A 287 -26.39 -0.59 21.43
CA ALA A 287 -25.85 -0.20 20.14
C ALA A 287 -24.33 0.02 20.23
N LEU A 288 -23.62 -0.41 19.19
CA LEU A 288 -22.18 -0.19 19.07
C LEU A 288 -21.86 1.30 18.98
N PRO A 289 -20.63 1.72 19.35
CA PRO A 289 -20.15 3.07 19.07
C PRO A 289 -20.16 3.32 17.56
N THR A 290 -20.12 4.59 17.16
CA THR A 290 -19.98 4.90 15.73
C THR A 290 -18.61 4.43 15.26
N ILE A 291 -18.55 3.56 14.25
CA ILE A 291 -17.27 3.12 13.67
C ILE A 291 -17.06 3.88 12.37
N LYS A 292 -15.88 4.48 12.21
CA LYS A 292 -15.52 5.25 11.03
C LYS A 292 -14.23 4.73 10.42
N GLN A 293 -14.21 4.58 9.10
CA GLN A 293 -12.98 4.38 8.35
C GLN A 293 -12.47 5.74 7.90
N SER A 294 -11.23 6.05 8.29
CA SER A 294 -10.57 7.33 8.02
C SER A 294 -9.41 7.14 7.04
N TYR A 295 -9.36 8.04 6.05
CA TYR A 295 -8.24 8.17 5.12
C TYR A 295 -7.31 9.34 5.49
N GLU A 296 -7.50 9.90 6.69
CA GLU A 296 -6.61 10.91 7.27
C GLU A 296 -5.19 10.36 7.44
N ILE A 297 -4.22 11.26 7.54
CA ILE A 297 -2.84 10.89 7.90
C ILE A 297 -2.86 10.42 9.36
N PRO A 298 -2.44 9.19 9.69
CA PRO A 298 -2.35 8.74 11.08
C PRO A 298 -1.39 9.64 11.88
N PRO A 299 -1.62 9.87 13.18
CA PRO A 299 -0.73 10.67 14.03
C PRO A 299 0.76 10.32 13.88
N LEU A 300 1.09 9.03 13.78
CA LEU A 300 2.46 8.56 13.61
C LEU A 300 3.10 9.07 12.33
N PHE A 301 2.36 9.14 11.22
CA PHE A 301 2.89 9.67 9.95
C PHE A 301 2.94 11.19 9.93
N VAL A 302 2.23 11.87 10.84
CA VAL A 302 2.38 13.32 11.01
C VAL A 302 3.68 13.64 11.75
N SER A 303 4.01 12.89 12.80
CA SER A 303 5.27 13.04 13.53
C SER A 303 6.48 12.46 12.79
N HIS A 304 6.26 11.38 12.02
CA HIS A 304 7.28 10.63 11.28
C HIS A 304 6.88 10.38 9.82
N PRO A 305 6.79 11.42 8.96
CA PRO A 305 6.37 11.28 7.57
C PRO A 305 7.28 10.35 6.75
N GLU A 306 8.54 10.19 7.13
CA GLU A 306 9.50 9.30 6.49
C GLU A 306 9.11 7.82 6.53
N LEU A 307 8.27 7.40 7.49
CA LEU A 307 7.82 6.02 7.63
C LEU A 307 6.90 5.57 6.50
N GLU A 308 6.14 6.49 5.92
CA GLU A 308 5.21 6.19 4.83
C GLU A 308 5.95 5.84 3.53
N HIS A 309 7.24 6.17 3.42
CA HIS A 309 8.03 6.02 2.21
C HIS A 309 8.96 4.79 2.32
N PRO A 310 8.82 3.77 1.44
CA PRO A 310 9.60 2.53 1.55
C PRO A 310 11.10 2.68 1.26
N ASN A 311 11.51 3.77 0.60
CA ASN A 311 12.91 3.99 0.18
C ASN A 311 13.72 4.91 1.12
N THR A 312 13.09 5.52 2.15
CA THR A 312 13.76 6.48 3.05
C THR A 312 14.64 5.84 4.12
N HIS A 313 14.57 4.51 4.32
CA HIS A 313 15.35 3.80 5.32
C HIS A 313 16.87 4.02 5.19
N GLN A 314 17.38 4.41 4.02
CA GLN A 314 18.80 4.70 3.80
C GLN A 314 19.23 6.11 4.28
N ASN A 315 18.31 7.08 4.37
CA ASN A 315 18.63 8.47 4.73
C ASN A 315 18.32 8.83 6.19
N ILE A 316 17.52 8.03 6.90
CA ILE A 316 17.19 8.23 8.33
C ILE A 316 18.45 8.15 9.23
N ALA A 317 19.51 7.50 8.75
CA ALA A 317 20.76 7.36 9.50
C ALA A 317 21.51 8.68 9.76
N GLN A 318 21.14 9.79 9.12
CA GLN A 318 21.89 11.05 9.20
C GLN A 318 21.34 12.07 10.22
N ASP A 319 20.09 11.93 10.67
CA ASP A 319 19.51 12.80 11.71
C ASP A 319 19.23 11.99 12.99
N PRO A 320 20.12 12.03 14.00
CA PRO A 320 19.97 11.25 15.23
C PRO A 320 18.74 11.68 16.06
N GLU A 321 18.14 12.85 15.82
CA GLU A 321 16.92 13.30 16.48
C GLU A 321 15.64 12.75 15.82
N ARG A 322 15.71 12.24 14.58
CA ARG A 322 14.59 11.68 13.82
C ARG A 322 14.71 10.17 13.62
N ARG A 323 15.07 9.44 14.67
CA ARG A 323 15.04 7.98 14.60
C ARG A 323 13.60 7.51 14.42
N ALA A 324 13.42 6.61 13.46
CA ALA A 324 12.16 5.89 13.31
C ALA A 324 11.78 5.28 14.67
N PRO A 325 10.52 5.39 15.09
CA PRO A 325 10.06 4.79 16.33
C PRO A 325 10.30 3.28 16.28
N GLU A 326 10.83 2.74 17.36
CA GLU A 326 11.10 1.31 17.51
C GLU A 326 9.80 0.50 17.53
N TYR A 327 8.70 1.13 17.95
CA TYR A 327 7.39 0.53 18.14
C TYR A 327 6.29 1.30 17.39
N TYR A 328 5.21 0.62 17.03
CA TYR A 328 4.03 1.21 16.40
C TYR A 328 2.80 1.01 17.30
N ASN A 329 2.42 2.04 18.08
CA ASN A 329 1.22 1.98 18.91
C ASN A 329 -0.05 1.99 18.04
N VAL A 330 -1.11 1.26 18.44
CA VAL A 330 -2.37 1.17 17.68
C VAL A 330 -2.98 2.56 17.49
N GLU A 331 -3.09 3.31 18.59
CA GLU A 331 -3.71 4.65 18.64
C GLU A 331 -3.11 5.68 17.67
N GLU A 332 -1.82 5.54 17.37
CA GLU A 332 -1.08 6.48 16.54
C GLU A 332 -1.07 6.11 15.06
N LEU A 333 -1.33 4.85 14.72
CA LEU A 333 -1.16 4.33 13.36
C LEU A 333 -2.40 3.66 12.77
N LEU A 334 -3.09 2.81 13.54
CA LEU A 334 -4.02 1.83 13.00
C LEU A 334 -5.48 2.13 13.31
N GLY A 335 -5.77 2.58 14.52
CA GLY A 335 -7.11 2.97 14.93
C GLY A 335 -7.11 3.65 16.28
N CYS A 336 -8.19 4.34 16.64
CA CYS A 336 -8.33 4.91 17.98
C CYS A 336 -9.81 5.05 18.40
N TYR A 337 -10.07 4.88 19.68
CA TYR A 337 -11.35 5.19 20.32
C TYR A 337 -11.35 6.63 20.85
N GLN A 338 -12.31 7.43 20.38
CA GLN A 338 -12.55 8.81 20.81
C GLN A 338 -13.67 8.86 21.85
N PRO A 339 -13.35 8.98 23.16
CA PRO A 339 -14.33 8.84 24.23
C PRO A 339 -15.38 9.96 24.26
N GLU A 340 -15.06 11.17 23.81
CA GLU A 340 -16.00 12.31 23.79
C GLU A 340 -17.13 12.15 22.77
N HIS A 341 -16.88 11.37 21.73
CA HIS A 341 -17.79 11.18 20.62
C HIS A 341 -18.28 9.74 20.52
N GLU A 342 -17.83 8.87 21.44
CA GLU A 342 -18.08 7.44 21.42
C GLU A 342 -17.88 6.86 20.02
N THR A 343 -16.76 7.24 19.40
CA THR A 343 -16.46 6.94 18.00
C THR A 343 -15.16 6.16 17.92
N ILE A 344 -15.16 5.06 17.18
CA ILE A 344 -13.96 4.33 16.79
C ILE A 344 -13.54 4.81 15.41
N ILE A 345 -12.25 5.10 15.24
CA ILE A 345 -11.64 5.46 13.96
C ILE A 345 -10.69 4.33 13.57
N LEU A 346 -10.81 3.83 12.34
CA LEU A 346 -9.85 2.90 11.73
C LEU A 346 -9.08 3.66 10.65
N TYR A 347 -7.75 3.74 10.77
CA TYR A 347 -6.90 4.47 9.85
C TYR A 347 -6.47 3.59 8.68
N GLU A 348 -7.18 3.71 7.56
CA GLU A 348 -6.97 2.87 6.38
C GLU A 348 -5.53 2.95 5.85
N ARG A 349 -4.92 4.15 5.90
CA ARG A 349 -3.53 4.35 5.45
C ARG A 349 -2.53 3.54 6.29
N GLY A 350 -2.69 3.53 7.62
CA GLY A 350 -1.80 2.76 8.50
C GLY A 350 -1.98 1.26 8.34
N ILE A 351 -3.23 0.81 8.22
CA ILE A 351 -3.58 -0.61 7.96
C ILE A 351 -3.00 -1.07 6.61
N SER A 352 -3.19 -0.29 5.55
CA SER A 352 -2.63 -0.56 4.22
C SER A 352 -1.09 -0.58 4.24
N TRP A 353 -0.47 0.32 4.99
CA TRP A 353 0.99 0.39 5.13
C TRP A 353 1.57 -0.85 5.80
N LEU A 354 0.96 -1.34 6.90
CA LEU A 354 1.34 -2.62 7.47
C LEU A 354 1.01 -3.81 6.55
N GLY A 355 -0.03 -3.70 5.72
CA GLY A 355 -0.34 -4.68 4.67
C GLY A 355 0.85 -4.95 3.75
N VAL A 356 1.53 -3.88 3.30
CA VAL A 356 2.76 -3.99 2.48
C VAL A 356 3.91 -4.66 3.25
N LYS A 357 3.90 -4.62 4.59
CA LYS A 357 4.88 -5.28 5.47
C LYS A 357 4.51 -6.74 5.81
N GLY A 358 3.56 -7.32 5.08
CA GLY A 358 3.22 -8.74 5.16
C GLY A 358 2.09 -9.06 6.14
N TYR A 359 1.36 -8.05 6.62
CA TYR A 359 0.10 -8.27 7.34
C TYR A 359 -1.04 -8.50 6.33
N ASP A 360 -1.99 -9.37 6.65
CA ASP A 360 -3.28 -9.36 5.95
C ASP A 360 -4.09 -8.14 6.43
N SER A 361 -4.41 -7.22 5.53
CA SER A 361 -5.07 -5.96 5.89
C SER A 361 -6.47 -6.15 6.49
N ASP A 362 -7.23 -7.16 6.05
CA ASP A 362 -8.58 -7.40 6.56
C ASP A 362 -8.52 -8.03 7.96
N VAL A 363 -7.60 -8.97 8.19
CA VAL A 363 -7.38 -9.57 9.51
C VAL A 363 -6.80 -8.53 10.48
N LEU A 364 -5.84 -7.73 10.04
CA LEU A 364 -5.27 -6.64 10.84
C LEU A 364 -6.33 -5.62 11.25
N ARG A 365 -7.17 -5.17 10.32
CA ARG A 365 -8.29 -4.28 10.61
C ARG A 365 -9.25 -4.88 11.64
N SER A 366 -9.51 -6.18 11.54
CA SER A 366 -10.35 -6.91 12.49
C SER A 366 -9.73 -6.91 13.90
N VAL A 367 -8.43 -7.16 14.03
CA VAL A 367 -7.72 -7.10 15.32
C VAL A 367 -7.82 -5.70 15.94
N VAL A 368 -7.53 -4.66 15.15
CA VAL A 368 -7.61 -3.25 15.58
C VAL A 368 -9.03 -2.89 16.00
N LEU A 369 -10.05 -3.27 15.24
CA LEU A 369 -11.44 -3.00 15.59
C LEU A 369 -11.86 -3.62 16.92
N ILE A 370 -11.46 -4.88 17.18
CA ILE A 370 -11.75 -5.54 18.45
C ILE A 370 -11.03 -4.86 19.62
N HIS A 371 -9.79 -4.42 19.41
CA HIS A 371 -9.02 -3.65 20.38
C HIS A 371 -9.71 -2.32 20.73
N GLU A 372 -10.11 -1.53 19.74
CA GLU A 372 -10.82 -0.26 19.99
C GLU A 372 -12.20 -0.45 20.63
N LEU A 373 -12.89 -1.55 20.31
CA LEU A 373 -14.14 -1.92 20.99
C LEU A 373 -13.92 -2.34 22.43
N ALA A 374 -12.76 -2.87 22.78
CA ALA A 374 -12.41 -3.18 24.17
C ALA A 374 -12.24 -1.89 24.99
N HIS A 375 -11.63 -0.84 24.44
CA HIS A 375 -11.62 0.50 25.05
C HIS A 375 -13.03 1.06 25.26
N TRP A 376 -13.89 0.99 24.24
CA TRP A 376 -15.28 1.41 24.39
C TRP A 376 -16.03 0.57 25.45
N THR A 377 -15.77 -0.74 25.50
CA THR A 377 -16.37 -1.65 26.48
C THR A 377 -16.04 -1.22 27.90
N MET A 378 -14.76 -0.89 28.14
CA MET A 378 -14.28 -0.36 29.42
C MET A 378 -14.97 0.95 29.80
N HIS A 379 -15.14 1.87 28.85
CA HIS A 379 -15.70 3.19 29.07
C HIS A 379 -17.23 3.18 29.28
N LYS A 380 -17.97 2.60 28.33
CA LYS A 380 -19.40 2.87 28.11
C LYS A 380 -20.32 1.66 28.11
N LEU A 381 -19.81 0.42 28.07
CA LEU A 381 -20.71 -0.72 28.08
C LEU A 381 -21.47 -0.77 29.41
N PRO A 382 -22.82 -0.69 29.40
CA PRO A 382 -23.57 -0.50 30.63
C PRO A 382 -23.79 -1.82 31.38
N LYS A 383 -23.85 -1.73 32.70
CA LYS A 383 -24.22 -2.83 33.59
C LYS A 383 -25.26 -2.33 34.60
N PRO A 384 -26.35 -3.08 34.86
CA PRO A 384 -27.39 -2.61 35.76
C PRO A 384 -26.83 -2.19 37.13
N ASN A 385 -27.22 -0.99 37.59
CA ASN A 385 -26.78 -0.37 38.84
C ASN A 385 -25.29 0.01 38.92
N ILE A 386 -24.54 -0.10 37.83
CA ILE A 386 -23.15 0.37 37.74
C ILE A 386 -23.11 1.53 36.75
N ALA A 387 -22.63 2.69 37.20
CA ALA A 387 -22.49 3.85 36.34
C ALA A 387 -21.43 3.60 35.24
N ASP A 388 -21.57 4.28 34.11
CA ASP A 388 -20.51 4.33 33.11
C ASP A 388 -19.28 5.03 33.68
N TRP A 389 -18.11 4.76 33.10
CA TRP A 389 -16.89 5.45 33.52
C TRP A 389 -17.01 6.92 33.07
N SER A 390 -16.93 7.86 34.02
CA SER A 390 -16.91 9.29 33.70
C SER A 390 -15.84 9.57 32.64
N THR A 391 -16.22 10.19 31.52
CA THR A 391 -15.30 10.48 30.41
C THR A 391 -14.08 11.28 30.84
N VAL A 392 -14.22 12.16 31.84
CA VAL A 392 -13.10 12.91 32.42
C VAL A 392 -12.13 11.98 33.16
N LEU A 393 -12.65 11.08 34.00
CA LEU A 393 -11.82 10.10 34.73
C LEU A 393 -11.22 9.06 33.80
N TYR A 394 -11.97 8.58 32.80
CA TYR A 394 -11.48 7.68 31.77
C TYR A 394 -10.27 8.29 31.06
N LYS A 395 -10.39 9.51 30.51
CA LYS A 395 -9.28 10.18 29.81
C LYS A 395 -8.05 10.48 30.66
N SER A 396 -8.21 10.57 31.98
CA SER A 396 -7.11 10.86 32.91
C SER A 396 -6.53 9.60 33.55
N THR A 397 -7.14 8.44 33.31
CA THR A 397 -6.66 7.13 33.76
C THR A 397 -5.37 6.80 33.02
N GLU A 398 -4.49 6.07 33.70
CA GLU A 398 -3.19 5.67 33.17
C GLU A 398 -3.34 4.90 31.84
N SER A 399 -2.55 5.27 30.82
CA SER A 399 -2.54 4.61 29.52
C SER A 399 -2.26 3.11 29.65
N ASP A 400 -1.34 2.74 30.53
CA ASP A 400 -0.95 1.35 30.77
C ASP A 400 -2.13 0.49 31.22
N LEU A 401 -3.03 1.03 32.03
CA LEU A 401 -4.25 0.33 32.42
C LEU A 401 -5.20 0.18 31.23
N HIS A 402 -5.37 1.24 30.42
CA HIS A 402 -6.22 1.17 29.23
C HIS A 402 -5.74 0.10 28.24
N GLU A 403 -4.45 0.12 27.91
CA GLU A 403 -3.86 -0.80 26.96
C GLU A 403 -3.85 -2.23 27.48
N ALA A 404 -3.53 -2.44 28.76
CA ALA A 404 -3.54 -3.76 29.37
C ALA A 404 -4.95 -4.39 29.33
N TRP A 405 -5.98 -3.60 29.60
CA TRP A 405 -7.37 -4.07 29.59
C TRP A 405 -7.86 -4.34 28.16
N ALA A 406 -7.59 -3.42 27.23
CA ALA A 406 -7.97 -3.58 25.82
C ALA A 406 -7.27 -4.78 25.17
N GLN A 407 -5.98 -4.98 25.44
CA GLN A 407 -5.24 -6.13 24.94
C GLN A 407 -5.69 -7.45 25.56
N LEU A 408 -6.07 -7.48 26.84
CA LEU A 408 -6.56 -8.69 27.48
C LEU A 408 -7.84 -9.22 26.80
N LEU A 409 -8.79 -8.32 26.50
CA LEU A 409 -10.02 -8.71 25.80
C LEU A 409 -9.76 -9.11 24.35
N THR A 410 -8.86 -8.40 23.67
CA THR A 410 -8.46 -8.74 22.31
C THR A 410 -7.79 -10.12 22.27
N TYR A 411 -6.91 -10.41 23.24
CA TYR A 411 -6.27 -11.71 23.40
C TYR A 411 -7.29 -12.83 23.65
N TRP A 412 -8.33 -12.61 24.46
CA TRP A 412 -9.38 -13.62 24.66
C TRP A 412 -10.15 -13.98 23.39
N ILE A 413 -10.28 -13.03 22.45
CA ILE A 413 -10.86 -13.29 21.14
C ILE A 413 -9.85 -13.99 20.24
N ALA A 414 -8.59 -13.57 20.29
CA ALA A 414 -7.51 -14.22 19.56
C ALA A 414 -7.34 -15.69 19.91
N GLU A 415 -7.25 -16.03 21.21
CA GLU A 415 -7.11 -17.40 21.68
C GLU A 415 -8.34 -18.27 21.33
N GLU A 416 -9.54 -17.69 21.35
CA GLU A 416 -10.78 -18.43 21.02
C GLU A 416 -10.91 -18.72 19.52
N VAL A 417 -10.51 -17.78 18.66
CA VAL A 417 -10.63 -17.89 17.21
C VAL A 417 -9.45 -18.64 16.61
N GLY A 418 -8.25 -18.41 17.12
CA GLY A 418 -7.00 -18.97 16.64
C GLY A 418 -6.60 -18.50 15.23
N CYS A 419 -5.76 -19.30 14.57
CA CYS A 419 -5.36 -19.16 13.16
C CYS A 419 -4.78 -17.76 12.84
N ASP A 420 -5.20 -17.17 11.71
CA ASP A 420 -4.66 -15.92 11.19
C ASP A 420 -4.93 -14.73 12.12
N PHE A 421 -6.05 -14.72 12.85
CA PHE A 421 -6.37 -13.65 13.79
C PHE A 421 -5.39 -13.64 14.97
N GLU A 422 -5.15 -14.80 15.58
CA GLU A 422 -4.16 -14.96 16.66
C GLU A 422 -2.75 -14.66 16.17
N ALA A 423 -2.37 -15.18 15.01
CA ALA A 423 -1.06 -14.92 14.42
C ALA A 423 -0.83 -13.42 14.15
N THR A 424 -1.85 -12.73 13.62
CA THR A 424 -1.81 -11.29 13.36
C THR A 424 -1.72 -10.48 14.65
N PHE A 425 -2.49 -10.84 15.68
CA PHE A 425 -2.43 -10.22 17.00
C PHE A 425 -1.04 -10.36 17.64
N GLU A 426 -0.45 -11.56 17.62
CA GLU A 426 0.89 -11.81 18.16
C GLU A 426 1.99 -11.13 17.35
N GLN A 427 1.84 -11.07 16.02
CA GLN A 427 2.77 -10.35 15.15
C GLN A 427 2.71 -8.85 15.41
N LEU A 428 1.52 -8.28 15.57
CA LEU A 428 1.34 -6.86 15.90
C LEU A 428 1.98 -6.55 17.25
N ASN A 429 1.65 -7.31 18.30
CA ASN A 429 2.19 -7.12 19.65
C ASN A 429 3.71 -7.11 19.72
N ARG A 430 4.40 -7.95 18.93
CA ARG A 430 5.88 -7.95 18.88
C ARG A 430 6.49 -6.61 18.48
N ASN A 431 5.73 -5.77 17.78
CA ASN A 431 6.14 -4.46 17.30
C ASN A 431 5.50 -3.32 18.12
N GLN A 432 4.93 -3.61 19.29
CA GLN A 432 4.28 -2.64 20.17
C GLN A 432 5.07 -2.42 21.46
N SER A 433 4.90 -1.23 22.04
CA SER A 433 5.55 -0.80 23.28
C SER A 433 5.09 -1.62 24.50
N GLN A 434 5.82 -1.50 25.62
CA GLN A 434 5.58 -2.26 26.85
C GLN A 434 4.11 -2.30 27.34
N PRO A 435 3.33 -1.20 27.33
CA PRO A 435 1.94 -1.19 27.80
C PRO A 435 1.08 -2.29 27.17
N TYR A 436 1.28 -2.57 25.89
CA TYR A 436 0.57 -3.59 25.14
C TYR A 436 0.90 -5.03 25.55
N HIS A 437 1.96 -5.25 26.34
CA HIS A 437 2.35 -6.59 26.83
C HIS A 437 1.88 -6.86 28.26
N LEU A 438 1.33 -5.86 28.95
CA LEU A 438 0.93 -5.99 30.36
C LEU A 438 -0.19 -7.01 30.56
N TYR A 439 -1.05 -7.24 29.56
CA TYR A 439 -2.11 -8.26 29.63
C TYR A 439 -1.58 -9.67 29.94
N LYS A 440 -0.32 -9.97 29.57
CA LYS A 440 0.33 -11.26 29.82
C LYS A 440 0.50 -11.58 31.31
N GLN A 441 0.42 -10.56 32.17
CA GLN A 441 0.44 -10.72 33.63
C GLN A 441 -0.89 -11.23 34.19
N PHE A 442 -1.94 -11.27 33.35
CA PHE A 442 -3.29 -11.68 33.72
C PHE A 442 -3.72 -12.94 32.95
N PRO A 443 -3.02 -14.08 33.11
CA PRO A 443 -3.33 -15.29 32.37
C PRO A 443 -4.72 -15.82 32.73
N ILE A 444 -5.43 -16.32 31.72
CA ILE A 444 -6.80 -16.85 31.84
C ILE A 444 -6.88 -17.99 32.85
N ALA A 445 -5.82 -18.79 32.98
CA ALA A 445 -5.72 -19.86 33.98
C ALA A 445 -5.83 -19.35 35.44
N THR A 446 -5.47 -18.08 35.67
CA THR A 446 -5.48 -17.45 37.00
C THR A 446 -6.67 -16.50 37.17
N TYR A 447 -7.04 -15.77 36.12
CA TYR A 447 -8.09 -14.75 36.18
C TYR A 447 -9.24 -15.10 35.25
N SER A 448 -10.36 -15.52 35.84
CA SER A 448 -11.58 -15.77 35.06
C SER A 448 -12.12 -14.49 34.42
N THR A 449 -12.79 -14.63 33.27
CA THR A 449 -13.51 -13.52 32.63
C THR A 449 -14.42 -12.78 33.60
N SER A 450 -15.14 -13.50 34.47
CA SER A 450 -16.01 -12.87 35.47
C SER A 450 -15.21 -12.00 36.45
N LYS A 451 -14.05 -12.46 36.92
CA LYS A 451 -13.21 -11.70 37.87
C LYS A 451 -12.69 -10.40 37.23
N ILE A 452 -12.19 -10.49 35.99
CA ILE A 452 -11.73 -9.32 35.24
C ILE A 452 -12.87 -8.35 34.94
N MET A 453 -14.04 -8.84 34.51
CA MET A 453 -15.19 -7.96 34.28
C MET A 453 -15.70 -7.32 35.58
N THR A 454 -15.65 -8.02 36.72
CA THR A 454 -15.99 -7.42 38.02
C THR A 454 -14.97 -6.37 38.46
N SER A 455 -13.69 -6.52 38.12
CA SER A 455 -12.70 -5.49 38.40
C SER A 455 -13.01 -4.15 37.72
N LEU A 456 -13.64 -4.18 36.53
CA LEU A 456 -14.09 -2.96 35.85
C LEU A 456 -15.15 -2.21 36.66
N GLU A 457 -16.04 -2.91 37.35
CA GLU A 457 -17.05 -2.28 38.21
C GLU A 457 -16.39 -1.48 39.35
N MET A 458 -15.36 -2.08 39.94
CA MET A 458 -14.60 -1.45 41.02
C MET A 458 -13.76 -0.28 40.52
N LEU A 459 -13.15 -0.41 39.33
CA LEU A 459 -12.43 0.69 38.67
C LEU A 459 -13.35 1.87 38.35
N ARG A 460 -14.55 1.61 37.80
CA ARG A 460 -15.55 2.65 37.51
C ARG A 460 -16.10 3.34 38.77
N ALA A 461 -16.06 2.66 39.91
CA ALA A 461 -16.48 3.22 41.19
C ALA A 461 -15.45 4.17 41.82
N LEU A 462 -14.22 4.22 41.28
CA LEU A 462 -13.20 5.16 41.75
C LEU A 462 -13.61 6.61 41.43
N THR A 463 -13.40 7.49 42.40
CA THR A 463 -13.65 8.94 42.26
C THR A 463 -12.44 9.70 41.74
N MET A 464 -11.37 8.99 41.40
CA MET A 464 -10.10 9.48 40.91
C MET A 464 -9.67 8.68 39.67
N PRO A 465 -8.75 9.20 38.85
CA PRO A 465 -8.24 8.44 37.71
C PRO A 465 -7.56 7.15 38.20
N ALA A 466 -7.85 6.04 37.52
CA ALA A 466 -7.34 4.75 37.93
C ALA A 466 -5.89 4.55 37.46
N THR A 467 -5.18 3.69 38.18
CA THR A 467 -3.81 3.25 37.86
C THR A 467 -3.77 1.75 37.67
N LEU A 468 -2.70 1.26 37.02
CA LEU A 468 -2.45 -0.18 36.91
C LEU A 468 -2.36 -0.87 38.28
N ASN A 469 -1.82 -0.17 39.28
CA ASN A 469 -1.73 -0.69 40.65
C ASN A 469 -3.10 -0.86 41.31
N ASP A 470 -4.05 0.07 41.08
CA ASP A 470 -5.42 -0.08 41.58
C ASP A 470 -6.05 -1.36 41.03
N TRP A 471 -5.83 -1.64 39.74
CA TRP A 471 -6.32 -2.86 39.12
C TRP A 471 -5.69 -4.12 39.72
N HIS A 472 -4.38 -4.12 39.99
CA HIS A 472 -3.71 -5.21 40.70
C HIS A 472 -4.27 -5.44 42.10
N GLU A 473 -4.52 -4.39 42.89
CA GLU A 473 -5.10 -4.52 44.22
C GLU A 473 -6.53 -5.05 44.18
N ILE A 474 -7.34 -4.62 43.21
CA ILE A 474 -8.70 -5.13 42.99
C ILE A 474 -8.69 -6.63 42.64
N LEU A 475 -7.65 -7.10 41.95
CA LEU A 475 -7.54 -8.49 41.50
C LEU A 475 -6.90 -9.43 42.52
N LYS A 476 -6.37 -8.95 43.64
CA LYS A 476 -5.95 -9.79 44.77
C LYS A 476 -7.18 -10.36 45.47
#